data_AF-A0A1J3JVL3-F1
#
_entry.id   AF-A0A1J3JVL3-F1
#
_cell.length_a   1.000
_cell.length_b   1.000
_cell.length_c   1.000
_cell.angle_alpha   90.00
_cell.angle_beta   90.00
_cell.angle_gamma   90.00
#
_symmetry.space_group_name_H-M   'P 1'
#
loop_
_entity.id
_entity.type
_entity.pdbx_description
1 polymer ?
#
loop_
_entity_poly.entity_id
_entity_poly.type
_entity_poly.pdbx_seq_one_letter_code
_entity_poly.pdbx_strand_id
1 'polypeptide(L)'
;NLSSSGLTGIIALTIQDLTHLQELDLSNNNLIGGVPEFLADMKSLLVINLSGNNLSGLVPQKLLEKKMLKMNIEGNPKLHCPVGSCVNKAREGGQQKKSIVIPIVASIASVTAVIVALIIFFVFRKNNPSNEEDPSSCMLPSDDRSSKPTIMTKNKKFTYSEVITMTNNFQRIL
;
A
#
# COMPACT_ATOMS: atom_id res chain seq x y z
N ASN A 1 -15.67 34.78 -9.87
CA ASN A 1 -16.07 35.02 -8.47
C ASN A 1 -16.93 36.27 -8.46
N LEU A 2 -18.19 36.14 -8.03
CA LEU A 2 -19.17 37.22 -7.83
C LEU A 2 -19.80 37.11 -6.44
N SER A 3 -19.05 36.62 -5.46
CA SER A 3 -19.51 36.59 -4.07
C SER A 3 -19.79 38.02 -3.57
N SER A 4 -20.78 38.16 -2.67
CA SER A 4 -21.12 39.45 -2.02
C SER A 4 -21.33 40.64 -2.97
N SER A 5 -21.88 40.39 -4.16
CA SER A 5 -22.05 41.41 -5.21
C SER A 5 -23.47 42.00 -5.24
N GLY A 6 -24.33 41.63 -4.29
CA GLY A 6 -25.73 42.09 -4.23
C GLY A 6 -26.60 41.55 -5.37
N LEU A 7 -26.20 40.42 -5.99
CA LEU A 7 -26.96 39.81 -7.09
C LEU A 7 -28.34 39.35 -6.61
N THR A 8 -29.33 39.52 -7.47
CA THR A 8 -30.73 39.12 -7.23
C THR A 8 -31.25 38.31 -8.41
N GLY A 9 -32.45 37.73 -8.26
CA GLY A 9 -33.08 36.93 -9.31
C GLY A 9 -32.54 35.51 -9.37
N ILE A 10 -32.66 34.87 -10.53
CA ILE A 10 -32.31 33.46 -10.74
C ILE A 10 -30.93 33.31 -11.36
N ILE A 11 -30.32 32.14 -11.18
CA ILE A 11 -29.09 31.75 -11.89
C ILE A 11 -29.45 31.51 -13.36
N ALA A 12 -29.00 32.40 -14.25
CA ALA A 12 -29.38 32.41 -15.65
C ALA A 12 -28.68 31.30 -16.48
N LEU A 13 -29.40 30.78 -17.49
CA LEU A 13 -28.89 29.74 -18.41
C LEU A 13 -27.64 30.17 -19.19
N THR A 14 -27.46 31.47 -19.40
CA THR A 14 -26.31 32.04 -20.12
C THR A 14 -24.96 31.69 -19.50
N ILE A 15 -24.91 31.30 -18.21
CA ILE A 15 -23.69 30.80 -17.57
C ILE A 15 -23.21 29.48 -18.20
N GLN A 16 -24.12 28.69 -18.81
CA GLN A 16 -23.78 27.44 -19.47
C GLN A 16 -22.81 27.63 -20.64
N ASP A 17 -22.83 28.79 -21.29
CA ASP A 17 -21.95 29.12 -22.43
C ASP A 17 -20.49 29.34 -22.01
N LEU A 18 -20.22 29.46 -20.70
CA LEU A 18 -18.88 29.59 -20.15
C LEU A 18 -18.19 28.22 -20.08
N THR A 19 -17.88 27.64 -21.24
CA THR A 19 -17.39 26.26 -21.41
C THR A 19 -16.07 25.97 -20.68
N HIS A 20 -15.26 26.99 -20.41
CA HIS A 20 -13.99 26.88 -19.71
C HIS A 20 -14.06 27.23 -18.20
N LEU A 21 -15.25 27.58 -17.68
CA LEU A 21 -15.39 27.97 -16.29
C LEU A 21 -15.12 26.78 -15.36
N GLN A 22 -14.16 26.95 -14.46
CA GLN A 22 -13.78 25.92 -13.47
C GLN A 22 -14.37 26.19 -12.09
N GLU A 23 -14.49 27.45 -11.72
CA GLU A 23 -14.97 27.86 -10.40
C GLU A 23 -16.06 28.93 -10.54
N LEU A 24 -17.23 28.64 -9.98
CA LEU A 24 -18.35 29.55 -9.90
C LEU A 24 -18.65 29.84 -8.43
N ASP A 25 -18.24 31.02 -7.98
CA ASP A 25 -18.57 31.53 -6.65
C ASP A 25 -19.64 32.62 -6.78
N LEU A 26 -20.84 32.31 -6.29
CA LEU A 26 -22.00 33.19 -6.20
C LEU A 26 -22.45 33.34 -4.73
N SER A 27 -21.59 33.02 -3.77
CA SER A 27 -21.94 33.02 -2.35
C SER A 27 -22.30 34.41 -1.82
N ASN A 28 -23.10 34.46 -0.75
CA ASN A 28 -23.49 35.69 -0.05
C ASN A 28 -24.17 36.72 -0.97
N ASN A 29 -25.13 36.26 -1.78
CA ASN A 29 -25.95 37.11 -2.61
C ASN A 29 -27.43 36.93 -2.25
N ASN A 30 -28.32 37.64 -2.94
CA ASN A 30 -29.77 37.57 -2.76
C ASN A 30 -30.45 36.75 -3.87
N LEU A 31 -29.77 35.71 -4.37
CA LEU A 31 -30.31 34.87 -5.44
C LEU A 31 -31.48 34.02 -4.93
N ILE A 32 -32.47 33.81 -5.80
CA ILE A 32 -33.70 33.08 -5.56
C ILE A 32 -33.92 31.99 -6.62
N GLY A 33 -34.97 31.18 -6.45
CA GLY A 33 -35.30 30.09 -7.37
C GLY A 33 -34.54 28.80 -7.04
N GLY A 34 -34.54 27.85 -7.97
CA GLY A 34 -33.87 26.56 -7.82
C GLY A 34 -32.41 26.57 -8.26
N VAL A 35 -31.64 25.58 -7.82
CA VAL A 35 -30.31 25.30 -8.37
C VAL A 35 -30.49 24.72 -9.78
N PRO A 36 -29.97 25.35 -10.85
CA PRO A 36 -30.21 24.87 -12.20
C PRO A 36 -29.48 23.56 -12.53
N GLU A 37 -30.14 22.68 -13.26
CA GLU A 37 -29.60 21.38 -13.68
C GLU A 37 -28.44 21.52 -14.67
N PHE A 38 -28.43 22.57 -15.51
CA PHE A 38 -27.38 22.79 -16.51
C PHE A 38 -25.98 22.94 -15.90
N LEU A 39 -25.87 23.30 -14.61
CA LEU A 39 -24.58 23.36 -13.90
C LEU A 39 -23.89 21.98 -13.89
N ALA A 40 -24.67 20.90 -13.98
CA ALA A 40 -24.12 19.55 -14.09
C ALA A 40 -23.44 19.31 -15.45
N ASP A 41 -23.97 19.91 -16.51
CA ASP A 41 -23.53 19.75 -17.90
C ASP A 41 -22.26 20.56 -18.23
N MET A 42 -21.90 21.53 -17.38
CA MET A 42 -20.68 22.31 -17.53
C MET A 42 -19.45 21.44 -17.29
N LYS A 43 -18.75 21.06 -18.36
CA LYS A 43 -17.68 20.05 -18.35
C LYS A 43 -16.47 20.47 -17.52
N SER A 44 -16.05 21.73 -17.61
CA SER A 44 -14.87 22.25 -16.90
C SER A 44 -15.16 22.63 -15.46
N LEU A 45 -16.41 22.66 -15.02
CA LEU A 45 -16.80 23.17 -13.71
C LEU A 45 -16.45 22.17 -12.59
N LEU A 46 -15.61 22.61 -11.67
CA LEU A 46 -15.03 21.83 -10.57
C LEU A 46 -15.49 22.31 -9.19
N VAL A 47 -15.76 23.61 -9.04
CA VAL A 47 -16.16 24.20 -7.77
C VAL A 47 -17.37 25.10 -7.97
N ILE A 48 -18.39 24.91 -7.14
CA ILE A 48 -19.57 25.76 -7.08
C ILE A 48 -19.80 26.16 -5.63
N ASN A 49 -19.86 27.47 -5.38
CA ASN A 49 -20.26 28.00 -4.09
C ASN A 49 -21.53 28.84 -4.25
N LEU A 50 -22.65 28.33 -3.72
CA LEU A 50 -23.96 28.98 -3.70
C LEU A 50 -24.39 29.33 -2.26
N SER A 51 -23.48 29.25 -1.30
CA SER A 51 -23.82 29.43 0.11
C SER A 51 -24.35 30.83 0.42
N GLY A 52 -25.18 30.97 1.44
CA GLY A 52 -25.68 32.27 1.88
C GLY A 52 -26.51 32.99 0.82
N ASN A 53 -27.42 32.27 0.17
CA ASN A 53 -28.40 32.82 -0.76
C ASN A 53 -29.83 32.48 -0.28
N ASN A 54 -30.84 32.84 -1.06
CA ASN A 54 -32.24 32.52 -0.78
C ASN A 54 -32.79 31.49 -1.81
N LEU A 55 -31.93 30.55 -2.23
CA LEU A 55 -32.30 29.47 -3.13
C LEU A 55 -33.30 28.52 -2.46
N SER A 56 -34.08 27.83 -3.28
CA SER A 56 -35.23 27.05 -2.86
C SER A 56 -35.42 25.79 -3.71
N GLY A 57 -36.31 24.89 -3.28
CA GLY A 57 -36.60 23.67 -4.02
C GLY A 57 -35.58 22.57 -3.76
N LEU A 58 -35.44 21.63 -4.70
CA LEU A 58 -34.55 20.47 -4.56
C LEU A 58 -33.24 20.69 -5.33
N VAL A 59 -32.14 20.17 -4.78
CA VAL A 59 -30.87 20.10 -5.52
C VAL A 59 -31.00 19.04 -6.64
N PRO A 60 -30.68 19.38 -7.90
CA PRO A 60 -30.79 18.44 -9.02
C PRO A 60 -29.92 17.19 -8.83
N GLN A 61 -30.49 16.01 -9.09
CA GLN A 61 -29.77 14.74 -8.95
C GLN A 61 -28.52 14.66 -9.85
N LYS A 62 -28.59 15.16 -11.09
CA LYS A 62 -27.42 15.19 -11.99
C LYS A 62 -26.23 15.95 -11.40
N LEU A 63 -26.52 16.99 -10.63
CA LEU A 63 -25.50 17.82 -9.99
C LEU A 63 -24.83 17.08 -8.83
N LEU A 64 -25.61 16.26 -8.10
CA LEU A 64 -25.13 15.38 -7.03
C LEU A 64 -24.32 14.19 -7.56
N GLU A 65 -24.66 13.70 -8.75
CA GLU A 65 -23.96 12.60 -9.42
C GLU A 65 -22.68 13.04 -10.14
N LYS A 66 -22.46 14.36 -10.31
CA LYS A 66 -21.28 14.90 -10.99
C LYS A 66 -20.02 14.63 -10.18
N LYS A 67 -19.28 13.61 -10.61
CA LYS A 67 -17.97 13.24 -10.04
C LYS A 67 -17.02 14.44 -10.12
N MET A 68 -16.22 14.62 -9.06
CA MET A 68 -15.20 15.67 -8.92
C MET A 68 -15.72 17.11 -8.70
N LEU A 69 -17.03 17.35 -8.74
CA LEU A 69 -17.59 18.65 -8.37
C LEU A 69 -17.56 18.82 -6.85
N LYS A 70 -16.98 19.92 -6.38
CA LYS A 70 -17.12 20.39 -4.99
C LYS A 70 -18.22 21.43 -4.95
N MET A 71 -19.21 21.21 -4.09
CA MET A 71 -20.35 22.11 -3.96
C MET A 71 -20.53 22.54 -2.51
N ASN A 72 -20.78 23.84 -2.33
CA ASN A 72 -21.29 24.40 -1.09
C ASN A 72 -22.64 25.07 -1.34
N ILE A 73 -23.65 24.66 -0.57
CA ILE A 73 -25.05 25.16 -0.64
C ILE A 73 -25.56 25.58 0.75
N GLU A 74 -24.69 25.66 1.74
CA GLU A 74 -25.07 26.02 3.12
C GLU A 74 -25.72 27.40 3.21
N GLY A 75 -26.54 27.63 4.22
CA GLY A 75 -27.19 28.93 4.40
C GLY A 75 -28.24 29.28 3.34
N ASN A 76 -28.83 28.29 2.67
CA ASN A 76 -30.02 28.46 1.84
C ASN A 76 -31.24 27.85 2.54
N PRO A 77 -32.05 28.64 3.28
CA PRO A 77 -33.04 28.11 4.23
C PRO A 77 -34.20 27.33 3.57
N LYS A 78 -34.48 27.58 2.29
CA LYS A 78 -35.57 26.94 1.54
C LYS A 78 -35.09 25.85 0.59
N LEU A 79 -33.78 25.61 0.53
CA LEU A 79 -33.18 24.63 -0.35
C LEU A 79 -33.13 23.28 0.36
N HIS A 80 -33.74 22.28 -0.26
CA HIS A 80 -33.80 20.93 0.23
C HIS A 80 -32.75 20.10 -0.49
N CYS A 81 -31.86 19.52 0.30
CA CYS A 81 -30.96 18.49 -0.17
C CYS A 81 -31.59 17.11 0.09
N PRO A 82 -31.68 16.22 -0.90
CA PRO A 82 -31.98 14.81 -0.66
C PRO A 82 -30.97 14.23 0.34
N VAL A 83 -31.48 13.65 1.43
CA VAL A 83 -30.71 13.21 2.60
C VAL A 83 -29.51 12.34 2.17
N GLY A 84 -28.31 12.72 2.61
CA GLY A 84 -27.06 11.98 2.38
C GLY A 84 -26.31 12.32 1.09
N SER A 85 -26.83 13.20 0.23
CA SER A 85 -26.24 13.49 -1.08
C SER A 85 -25.42 14.80 -1.16
N CYS A 86 -25.79 15.84 -0.39
CA CYS A 86 -25.06 17.13 -0.38
C CYS A 86 -24.15 17.32 0.84
N VAL A 87 -24.01 16.30 1.69
CA VAL A 87 -22.96 16.32 2.70
C VAL A 87 -21.68 16.02 1.96
N ASN A 88 -20.81 17.03 1.87
CA ASN A 88 -19.40 16.79 1.61
C ASN A 88 -18.96 15.75 2.65
N LYS A 89 -18.81 14.48 2.24
CA LYS A 89 -17.87 13.62 2.94
C LYS A 89 -16.54 14.34 2.78
N ALA A 90 -16.20 15.18 3.75
CA ALA A 90 -14.82 15.36 4.12
C ALA A 90 -14.25 13.96 4.06
N ARG A 91 -13.19 13.78 3.27
CA ARG A 91 -12.41 12.54 3.32
C ARG A 91 -11.86 12.46 4.74
N GLU A 92 -12.68 11.99 5.68
CA GLU A 92 -12.20 11.28 6.84
C GLU A 92 -11.35 10.16 6.27
N GLY A 93 -10.08 10.19 6.65
CA GLY A 93 -9.12 9.18 6.27
C GLY A 93 -9.70 7.80 6.55
N GLY A 94 -9.51 6.89 5.58
CA GLY A 94 -9.72 5.46 5.82
C GLY A 94 -11.14 4.97 5.54
N GLN A 95 -11.47 4.86 4.25
CA GLN A 95 -11.89 3.58 3.67
C GLN A 95 -11.93 3.77 2.16
N GLN A 96 -10.74 3.76 1.54
CA GLN A 96 -10.71 3.07 0.26
C GLN A 96 -11.11 1.63 0.59
N LYS A 97 -12.21 1.14 0.02
CA LYS A 97 -12.33 -0.29 -0.25
C LYS A 97 -11.21 -0.64 -1.24
N LYS A 98 -9.97 -0.72 -0.75
CA LYS A 98 -8.93 -1.51 -1.38
C LYS A 98 -9.20 -2.92 -0.90
N SER A 99 -9.42 -3.83 -1.83
CA SER A 99 -9.41 -5.25 -1.54
C SER A 99 -8.14 -5.58 -0.74
N ILE A 100 -8.31 -5.94 0.54
CA ILE A 100 -7.22 -6.36 1.42
C ILE A 100 -6.87 -7.79 1.03
N VAL A 101 -6.20 -7.94 -0.11
CA VAL A 101 -5.60 -9.23 -0.52
C VAL A 101 -4.14 -9.03 -0.94
N ILE A 102 -3.68 -7.81 -1.18
CA ILE A 102 -2.39 -7.58 -1.84
C ILE A 102 -1.20 -7.23 -0.91
N PRO A 103 -1.30 -6.75 0.35
CA PRO A 103 -0.08 -6.46 1.12
C PRO A 103 0.54 -7.69 1.81
N ILE A 104 -0.23 -8.75 2.06
CA ILE A 104 0.28 -9.93 2.80
C ILE A 104 1.04 -10.89 1.86
N VAL A 105 0.56 -11.08 0.63
CA VAL A 105 1.13 -12.06 -0.32
C VAL A 105 2.50 -11.63 -0.85
N ALA A 106 2.70 -10.33 -1.13
CA ALA A 106 3.99 -9.80 -1.57
C ALA A 106 5.07 -9.94 -0.47
N SER A 107 4.67 -9.79 0.79
CA SER A 107 5.57 -9.90 1.95
C SER A 107 6.06 -11.33 2.14
N ILE A 108 5.18 -12.33 1.98
CA ILE A 108 5.54 -13.75 2.14
C ILE A 108 6.45 -14.22 1.01
N ALA A 109 6.15 -13.86 -0.24
CA ALA A 109 6.97 -14.23 -1.40
C ALA A 109 8.41 -13.66 -1.32
N SER A 110 8.57 -12.45 -0.77
CA SER A 110 9.88 -11.85 -0.60
C SER A 110 10.72 -12.58 0.46
N VAL A 111 10.11 -13.03 1.56
CA VAL A 111 10.83 -13.73 2.64
C VAL A 111 11.27 -15.12 2.20
N THR A 112 10.42 -15.86 1.47
CA THR A 112 10.77 -17.19 0.97
C THR A 112 11.94 -17.15 -0.01
N ALA A 113 11.96 -16.17 -0.92
CA ALA A 113 13.05 -16.01 -1.88
C ALA A 113 14.42 -15.74 -1.20
N VAL A 114 14.45 -14.90 -0.16
CA VAL A 114 15.69 -14.61 0.59
C VAL A 114 16.20 -15.83 1.34
N ILE A 115 15.31 -16.61 1.98
CA ILE A 115 15.70 -17.84 2.69
C ILE A 115 16.29 -18.87 1.72
N VAL A 116 15.66 -19.06 0.55
CA VAL A 116 16.16 -19.98 -0.49
C VAL A 116 17.54 -19.52 -0.99
N ALA A 117 17.74 -18.23 -1.24
CA ALA A 117 19.04 -17.69 -1.65
C ALA A 117 20.13 -17.93 -0.61
N LEU A 118 19.83 -17.76 0.69
CA LEU A 118 20.77 -18.05 1.78
C LEU A 118 21.13 -19.54 1.84
N ILE A 119 20.15 -20.44 1.71
CA ILE A 119 20.41 -21.89 1.68
C ILE A 119 21.31 -22.24 0.50
N ILE A 120 21.02 -21.73 -0.69
CA ILE A 120 21.85 -21.94 -1.88
C ILE A 120 23.27 -21.42 -1.62
N PHE A 121 23.42 -20.21 -1.08
CA PHE A 121 24.73 -19.63 -0.77
C PHE A 121 25.53 -20.49 0.22
N PHE A 122 24.90 -21.00 1.28
CA PHE A 122 25.56 -21.87 2.27
C PHE A 122 25.90 -23.25 1.70
N VAL A 123 25.06 -23.81 0.83
CA VAL A 123 25.34 -25.07 0.14
C VAL A 123 26.51 -24.89 -0.84
N PHE A 124 26.53 -23.80 -1.61
CA PHE A 124 27.66 -23.46 -2.49
C PHE A 124 28.95 -23.20 -1.69
N ARG A 125 28.87 -22.50 -0.56
CA ARG A 125 30.02 -22.32 0.33
C ARG A 125 30.56 -23.62 0.90
N LYS A 126 29.66 -24.57 1.19
CA LYS A 126 30.03 -25.91 1.66
C LYS A 126 30.63 -26.78 0.54
N ASN A 127 30.33 -26.45 -0.72
CA ASN A 127 30.81 -27.14 -1.92
C ASN A 127 32.06 -26.52 -2.56
N ASN A 128 32.73 -25.56 -1.92
CA ASN A 128 34.08 -25.15 -2.31
C ASN A 128 35.12 -25.88 -1.44
N PRO A 129 35.52 -27.13 -1.75
CA PRO A 129 36.72 -27.71 -1.20
C PRO A 129 37.91 -26.92 -1.77
N SER A 130 38.68 -26.29 -0.89
CA SER A 130 40.00 -25.78 -1.20
C SER A 130 40.89 -26.96 -1.64
N ASN A 131 41.06 -27.11 -2.95
CA ASN A 131 42.03 -28.03 -3.53
C ASN A 131 43.43 -27.42 -3.38
N GLU A 132 44.16 -27.97 -2.42
CA GLU A 132 45.57 -28.40 -2.46
C GLU A 132 46.45 -27.90 -3.62
N GLU A 133 47.51 -27.16 -3.29
CA GLU A 133 48.76 -27.09 -4.05
C GLU A 133 49.92 -27.41 -3.09
N ASP A 134 50.59 -28.53 -3.32
CA ASP A 134 51.94 -28.84 -2.83
C ASP A 134 52.90 -28.69 -4.02
N PRO A 135 54.13 -28.18 -3.81
CA PRO A 135 55.23 -29.10 -4.03
C PRO A 135 56.40 -28.96 -3.04
N SER A 136 56.80 -30.12 -2.51
CA SER A 136 58.18 -30.64 -2.46
C SER A 136 59.28 -29.80 -1.78
N SER A 137 59.82 -30.29 -0.65
CA SER A 137 61.28 -30.58 -0.47
C SER A 137 61.75 -30.63 1.00
N CYS A 138 62.16 -31.85 1.40
CA CYS A 138 63.32 -32.23 2.25
C CYS A 138 63.33 -32.13 3.81
N MET A 139 63.38 -33.34 4.40
CA MET A 139 64.27 -33.86 5.47
C MET A 139 64.13 -33.49 6.96
N LEU A 140 64.10 -34.57 7.76
CA LEU A 140 64.12 -34.83 9.23
C LEU A 140 65.45 -34.44 9.94
N PRO A 141 65.66 -34.69 11.27
CA PRO A 141 64.77 -35.10 12.38
C PRO A 141 64.91 -34.23 13.66
N SER A 142 64.02 -34.39 14.65
CA SER A 142 64.39 -34.36 16.08
C SER A 142 63.26 -34.95 16.95
N ASP A 143 63.66 -35.89 17.80
CA ASP A 143 62.89 -36.50 18.88
C ASP A 143 62.20 -35.46 19.79
N ASP A 144 60.97 -35.74 20.25
CA ASP A 144 60.74 -35.97 21.67
C ASP A 144 59.38 -36.65 21.92
N ARG A 145 59.41 -37.63 22.81
CA ARG A 145 58.31 -38.48 23.22
C ARG A 145 57.59 -37.79 24.37
N SER A 146 56.41 -37.21 24.13
CA SER A 146 55.52 -36.84 25.24
C SER A 146 54.04 -36.87 24.88
N SER A 147 53.29 -37.42 25.81
CA SER A 147 51.92 -37.90 25.79
C SER A 147 50.85 -36.81 25.59
N LYS A 148 49.90 -37.05 24.68
CA LYS A 148 48.44 -36.84 24.90
C LYS A 148 47.60 -37.23 23.67
N PRO A 149 46.54 -38.06 23.84
CA PRO A 149 45.51 -38.18 22.82
C PRO A 149 44.51 -37.03 22.99
N THR A 150 44.40 -36.15 22.00
CA THR A 150 43.39 -35.09 22.00
C THR A 150 42.04 -35.68 21.57
N ILE A 151 41.28 -36.17 22.55
CA ILE A 151 39.85 -36.44 22.39
C ILE A 151 39.14 -35.09 22.25
N MET A 152 38.85 -34.66 21.02
CA MET A 152 37.90 -33.58 20.78
C MET A 152 36.49 -34.16 20.62
N THR A 153 35.72 -34.08 21.71
CA THR A 153 34.29 -34.38 21.80
C THR A 153 33.47 -33.36 21.01
N LYS A 154 33.21 -33.65 19.73
CA LYS A 154 31.97 -33.16 19.10
C LYS A 154 30.89 -34.19 19.41
N ASN A 155 29.76 -33.75 19.94
CA ASN A 155 28.59 -34.58 20.28
C ASN A 155 28.00 -35.26 19.02
N LYS A 156 28.70 -36.26 18.48
CA LYS A 156 28.27 -37.08 17.35
C LYS A 156 27.29 -38.11 17.89
N LYS A 157 26.01 -37.96 17.57
CA LYS A 157 25.04 -39.04 17.77
C LYS A 157 25.30 -40.08 16.68
N PHE A 158 25.71 -41.27 17.09
CA PHE A 158 25.86 -42.41 16.19
C PHE A 158 24.53 -43.15 16.08
N THR A 159 24.23 -43.62 14.89
CA THR A 159 23.11 -44.54 14.68
C THR A 159 23.48 -45.94 15.18
N TYR A 160 22.48 -46.75 15.56
CA TYR A 160 22.71 -48.13 16.02
C TYR A 160 23.46 -48.96 14.96
N SER A 161 23.16 -48.74 13.68
CA SER A 161 23.85 -49.36 12.54
C SER A 161 25.33 -49.01 12.45
N GLU A 162 25.74 -47.76 12.74
CA GLU A 162 27.15 -47.39 12.74
C GLU A 162 27.91 -48.04 13.89
N VAL A 163 27.29 -48.16 15.06
CA VAL A 163 27.91 -48.80 16.23
C VAL A 163 28.21 -50.27 15.94
N ILE A 164 27.27 -51.02 15.37
CA ILE A 164 27.49 -52.45 15.04
C ILE A 164 28.55 -52.63 13.94
N THR A 165 28.65 -51.70 12.98
CA THR A 165 29.69 -51.74 11.94
C THR A 165 31.07 -51.46 12.54
N MET A 166 31.17 -50.48 13.43
CA MET A 166 32.44 -50.12 14.09
C MET A 166 32.92 -51.20 15.05
N THR A 167 32.01 -51.85 15.77
CA THR A 167 32.38 -52.91 16.71
C THR A 167 32.49 -54.28 16.05
N ASN A 168 32.27 -54.36 14.73
CA ASN A 168 32.15 -55.61 13.97
C ASN A 168 31.22 -56.61 14.69
N ASN A 169 30.08 -56.08 15.17
CA ASN A 169 29.07 -56.76 15.96
C ASN A 169 29.60 -57.58 17.15
N PHE A 170 30.71 -57.13 17.76
CA PHE A 170 31.41 -57.82 18.85
C PHE A 170 31.65 -59.31 18.58
N GLN A 171 31.91 -59.70 17.32
CA GLN A 171 32.36 -61.05 17.03
C GLN A 171 33.69 -61.31 17.77
N ARG A 172 33.62 -62.19 18.77
CA ARG A 172 34.79 -62.65 19.49
C ARG A 172 35.59 -63.53 18.54
N ILE A 173 36.79 -63.09 18.18
CA ILE A 173 37.75 -63.92 17.43
C ILE A 173 38.13 -65.08 18.37
N LEU A 174 37.67 -66.28 18.04
CA LEU A 174 38.12 -67.55 18.61
C LEU A 174 38.64 -68.42 17.47
#